data_AF-A0A1H5ZF44-F1
#
_entry.id   AF-A0A1H5ZF44-F1
#
_cell.length_a   1.000
_cell.length_b   1.000
_cell.length_c   1.000
_cell.angle_alpha   90.00
_cell.angle_beta   90.00
_cell.angle_gamma   90.00
#
_symmetry.space_group_name_H-M   'P 1'
#
loop_
_entity.id
_entity.type
_entity.pdbx_description
1 polymer ?
#
loop_
_entity_poly.entity_id
_entity_poly.type
_entity_poly.pdbx_seq_one_letter_code
_entity_poly.pdbx_strand_id
1 'polypeptide(L)'
;MKAWENFNQLAETVTNEIIEGIQNENLTWEQVWSPKNSPKNYASNRPYLGFNALWLAWVTISKKFKSPYFLTYNQAKQLGGNVKKNEKGSKVVFWKISKFVKGKATNEEGENEDLFGRKFTPFI
;
A
#
# COMPACT_ATOMS: atom_id res chain seq x y z
N MET A 1 0.36 -18.69 6.23
CA MET A 1 -1.07 -18.37 6.08
C MET A 1 -1.46 -16.97 6.59
N LYS A 2 -0.96 -16.52 7.76
CA LYS A 2 -1.33 -15.22 8.39
C LYS A 2 -1.21 -13.95 7.51
N ALA A 3 -0.24 -13.88 6.58
CA ALA A 3 -0.02 -12.65 5.79
C ALA A 3 -1.17 -12.31 4.83
N TRP A 4 -1.72 -13.31 4.14
CA TRP A 4 -2.85 -13.13 3.23
C TRP A 4 -4.14 -12.84 3.98
N GLU A 5 -4.33 -13.44 5.15
CA GLU A 5 -5.46 -13.17 6.04
C GLU A 5 -5.46 -11.71 6.53
N ASN A 6 -4.31 -11.21 7.00
CA ASN A 6 -4.15 -9.81 7.39
C ASN A 6 -4.44 -8.85 6.22
N PHE A 7 -4.06 -9.23 4.99
CA PHE A 7 -4.38 -8.45 3.79
C PHE A 7 -5.85 -8.43 3.49
N ASN A 8 -6.52 -9.58 3.52
CA ASN A 8 -7.96 -9.65 3.26
C ASN A 8 -8.74 -8.84 4.29
N GLN A 9 -8.39 -8.93 5.57
CA GLN A 9 -9.00 -8.12 6.63
C GLN A 9 -8.79 -6.62 6.42
N LEU A 10 -7.58 -6.19 6.01
CA LEU A 10 -7.31 -4.79 5.70
C LEU A 10 -8.12 -4.34 4.47
N ALA A 11 -8.13 -5.14 3.41
CA ALA A 11 -8.86 -4.83 2.19
C ALA A 11 -10.36 -4.70 2.44
N GLU A 12 -10.93 -5.59 3.24
CA GLU A 12 -12.33 -5.54 3.67
C GLU A 12 -12.62 -4.27 4.48
N THR A 13 -11.78 -3.96 5.48
CA THR A 13 -11.92 -2.74 6.28
C THR A 13 -11.89 -1.49 5.41
N VAL A 14 -10.91 -1.39 4.51
CA VAL A 14 -10.77 -0.25 3.60
C VAL A 14 -11.95 -0.15 2.64
N THR A 15 -12.43 -1.28 2.12
CA THR A 15 -13.58 -1.31 1.22
C THR A 15 -14.84 -0.80 1.92
N ASN A 16 -15.11 -1.28 3.13
CA ASN A 16 -16.27 -0.85 3.91
C ASN A 16 -16.21 0.65 4.23
N GLU A 17 -15.05 1.16 4.68
CA GLU A 17 -14.88 2.60 4.95
C GLU A 17 -15.14 3.45 3.71
N ILE A 18 -14.64 3.03 2.54
CA ILE A 18 -14.83 3.75 1.28
C ILE A 18 -16.31 3.74 0.88
N ILE A 19 -16.99 2.59 0.98
CA ILE A 19 -18.43 2.48 0.67
C ILE A 19 -19.24 3.41 1.57
N GLU A 20 -18.97 3.37 2.88
CA GLU A 20 -19.68 4.21 3.86
C GLU A 20 -19.48 5.70 3.59
N GLY A 21 -18.25 6.15 3.30
CA GLY A 21 -18.04 7.57 3.04
C GLY A 21 -18.57 8.02 1.67
N ILE A 22 -18.63 7.14 0.65
CA ILE A 22 -19.34 7.45 -0.60
C ILE A 22 -20.83 7.65 -0.34
N GLN A 23 -21.44 6.82 0.52
CA GLN A 23 -22.86 6.92 0.85
C GLN A 23 -23.20 8.13 1.72
N ASN A 24 -22.33 8.47 2.70
CA ASN A 24 -22.65 9.43 3.75
C ASN A 24 -22.06 10.83 3.53
N GLU A 25 -20.92 10.96 2.84
CA GLU A 25 -20.14 12.21 2.81
C GLU A 25 -20.13 12.89 1.43
N ASN A 26 -20.95 12.43 0.48
CA ASN A 26 -21.00 12.92 -0.91
C ASN A 26 -19.60 12.94 -1.58
N LEU A 27 -18.72 12.07 -1.10
CA LEU A 27 -17.33 11.97 -1.48
C LEU A 27 -17.24 11.17 -2.77
N THR A 28 -16.77 11.78 -3.85
CA THR A 28 -16.71 11.09 -5.15
C THR A 28 -15.43 10.26 -5.23
N TRP A 29 -15.53 9.04 -5.75
CA TRP A 29 -14.38 8.18 -6.03
C TRP A 29 -13.36 8.85 -6.98
N GLU A 30 -13.73 9.91 -7.69
CA GLU A 30 -12.84 10.71 -8.53
C GLU A 30 -11.88 11.58 -7.70
N GLN A 31 -12.32 12.08 -6.54
CA GLN A 31 -11.50 12.96 -5.68
C GLN A 31 -10.26 12.25 -5.15
N VAL A 32 -10.35 10.94 -4.89
CA VAL A 32 -9.23 10.13 -4.39
C VAL A 32 -8.16 9.84 -5.45
N TRP A 33 -8.48 9.94 -6.74
CA TRP A 33 -7.51 9.75 -7.84
C TRP A 33 -6.91 11.06 -8.38
N SER A 34 -7.23 12.20 -7.77
CA SER A 34 -6.74 13.50 -8.25
C SER A 34 -5.20 13.61 -8.19
N PRO A 35 -4.52 13.95 -9.30
CA PRO A 35 -3.06 14.12 -9.33
C PRO A 35 -2.56 15.22 -8.38
N LYS A 36 -3.37 16.25 -8.15
CA LYS A 36 -2.97 17.43 -7.37
C LYS A 36 -2.70 17.10 -5.89
N ASN A 37 -3.33 16.05 -5.35
CA ASN A 37 -3.19 15.61 -3.96
C ASN A 37 -2.72 14.15 -3.84
N SER A 38 -1.99 13.65 -4.83
CA SER A 38 -1.49 12.28 -4.80
C SER A 38 -0.60 12.03 -3.56
N PRO A 39 -0.94 11.05 -2.71
CA PRO A 39 -0.15 10.70 -1.54
C PRO A 39 1.28 10.35 -1.90
N LYS A 40 2.24 10.88 -1.13
CA LYS A 40 3.65 10.57 -1.29
C LYS A 40 4.38 10.42 0.02
N ASN A 41 5.42 9.59 -0.01
CA ASN A 41 6.31 9.47 1.13
C ASN A 41 7.18 10.73 1.21
N TYR A 42 7.19 11.41 2.36
CA TYR A 42 7.92 12.69 2.49
C TYR A 42 9.43 12.51 2.40
N ALA A 43 9.99 11.48 3.03
CA ALA A 43 11.44 11.26 3.07
C ALA A 43 12.04 10.92 1.70
N SER A 44 11.34 10.12 0.90
CA SER A 44 11.81 9.69 -0.43
C SER A 44 11.23 10.47 -1.60
N ASN A 45 10.22 11.32 -1.33
CA ASN A 45 9.41 12.04 -2.32
C ASN A 45 8.75 11.15 -3.39
N ARG A 46 8.65 9.84 -3.17
CA ARG A 46 8.02 8.90 -4.11
C ARG A 46 6.51 8.87 -3.91
N PRO A 47 5.71 8.98 -4.99
CA PRO A 47 4.27 8.79 -4.92
C PRO A 47 3.93 7.34 -4.58
N TYR A 48 2.89 7.15 -3.78
CA TYR A 48 2.30 5.83 -3.58
C TYR A 48 1.55 5.41 -4.85
N LEU A 49 1.44 4.10 -5.09
CA LEU A 49 0.81 3.53 -6.28
C LEU A 49 -0.27 2.51 -5.90
N GLY A 50 -1.22 2.31 -6.82
CA GLY A 50 -2.28 1.30 -6.70
C GLY A 50 -3.11 1.46 -5.43
N PHE A 51 -3.34 0.37 -4.72
CA PHE A 51 -4.14 0.33 -3.49
C PHE A 51 -3.72 1.38 -2.45
N ASN A 52 -2.41 1.57 -2.23
CA ASN A 52 -1.93 2.53 -1.23
C ASN A 52 -2.22 3.97 -1.65
N ALA A 53 -2.21 4.28 -2.96
CA ALA A 53 -2.54 5.62 -3.43
C ALA A 53 -3.99 5.96 -3.11
N LEU A 54 -4.91 5.05 -3.46
CA LEU A 54 -6.33 5.16 -3.16
C LEU A 54 -6.59 5.30 -1.66
N TRP A 55 -6.04 4.37 -0.87
CA TRP A 55 -6.26 4.32 0.57
C TRP A 55 -5.73 5.55 1.29
N LEU A 56 -4.50 6.00 0.98
CA LEU A 56 -3.93 7.17 1.63
C LEU A 56 -4.59 8.47 1.18
N ALA A 57 -5.11 8.53 -0.05
CA ALA A 57 -5.90 9.67 -0.51
C ALA A 57 -7.20 9.75 0.29
N TRP A 58 -7.89 8.63 0.47
CA TRP A 58 -9.07 8.51 1.32
C TRP A 58 -8.79 9.01 2.75
N VAL A 59 -7.74 8.48 3.39
CA VAL A 59 -7.33 8.89 4.75
C VAL A 59 -7.07 10.40 4.83
N THR A 60 -6.42 10.97 3.81
CA THR A 60 -6.11 12.41 3.76
C THR A 60 -7.39 13.24 3.80
N ILE A 61 -8.41 12.83 3.03
CA ILE A 61 -9.69 13.55 2.96
C ILE A 61 -10.51 13.33 4.24
N SER A 62 -10.71 12.08 4.65
CA SER A 62 -11.51 11.71 5.83
C SER A 62 -10.97 12.36 7.12
N LYS A 63 -9.64 12.36 7.31
CA LYS A 63 -9.00 13.01 8.46
C LYS A 63 -8.75 14.51 8.28
N LYS A 64 -9.17 15.11 7.16
CA LYS A 64 -9.00 16.53 6.82
C LYS A 64 -7.54 17.00 6.95
N PHE A 65 -6.61 16.16 6.51
CA PHE A 65 -5.19 16.50 6.51
C PHE A 65 -4.90 17.57 5.44
N LYS A 66 -4.12 18.59 5.82
CA LYS A 66 -3.76 19.70 4.91
C LYS A 66 -2.76 19.28 3.84
N SER A 67 -2.05 18.17 4.03
CA SER A 67 -0.97 17.75 3.15
C SER A 67 -0.99 16.24 2.92
N PRO A 68 -0.78 15.77 1.68
CA PRO A 68 -0.79 14.35 1.33
C PRO A 68 0.58 13.69 1.55
N TYR A 69 1.31 14.10 2.60
CA TYR A 69 2.63 13.56 2.93
C TYR A 69 2.53 12.54 4.06
N PHE A 70 3.14 11.38 3.85
CA PHE A 70 3.18 10.30 4.84
C PHE A 70 4.62 9.94 5.21
N LEU A 71 4.82 9.60 6.48
CA LEU A 71 6.10 9.21 7.06
C LEU A 71 5.89 8.02 7.98
N THR A 72 6.88 7.12 8.05
CA THR A 72 6.95 6.15 9.14
C THR A 72 7.47 6.83 10.41
N TYR A 73 7.19 6.25 11.58
CA TYR A 73 7.70 6.76 12.85
C TYR A 73 9.23 6.92 12.85
N ASN A 74 9.94 5.92 12.32
CA ASN A 74 11.40 5.95 12.22
C ASN A 74 11.90 7.05 11.28
N GLN A 75 11.22 7.27 10.14
CA GLN A 75 11.57 8.37 9.24
C GLN A 75 11.35 9.74 9.89
N ALA A 76 10.24 9.93 10.60
CA ALA A 76 9.98 11.17 11.32
C ALA A 76 11.07 11.47 12.35
N LYS A 77 11.46 10.45 13.14
CA LYS A 77 12.54 10.57 14.14
C LYS A 77 13.89 10.90 13.50
N GLN A 78 14.23 10.29 12.37
CA GLN A 78 15.47 10.58 11.64
C GLN A 78 15.52 12.02 11.11
N LEU A 79 14.37 12.60 10.75
CA LEU A 79 14.26 13.99 10.31
C LEU A 79 14.18 14.99 11.49
N GLY A 80 14.36 14.54 12.73
CA GLY A 80 14.26 15.37 13.93
C GLY A 80 12.83 15.69 14.38
N GLY A 81 11.82 15.09 13.74
CA GLY A 81 10.42 15.23 14.10
C GLY A 81 9.94 14.14 15.07
N ASN A 82 8.80 14.40 15.73
CA ASN A 82 8.12 13.41 16.55
C ASN A 82 6.64 13.33 16.16
N VAL A 83 6.09 12.11 16.22
CA VAL A 83 4.64 11.89 16.05
C VAL A 83 3.93 12.41 17.30
N LYS A 84 2.83 13.15 17.11
CA LYS A 84 2.03 13.69 18.23
C LYS A 84 1.51 12.54 19.10
N LYS A 85 1.42 12.80 20.41
CA LYS A 85 0.88 11.83 21.37
C LYS A 85 -0.57 11.47 20.98
N ASN A 86 -0.89 10.19 21.06
CA ASN A 86 -2.19 9.59 20.72
C ASN A 86 -2.53 9.50 19.22
N GLU A 87 -1.66 9.95 18.32
CA GLU A 87 -1.89 9.74 16.88
C GLU A 87 -1.70 8.27 16.49
N LYS A 88 -2.58 7.77 15.63
CA LYS A 88 -2.53 6.41 15.10
C LYS A 88 -2.11 6.43 13.62
N GLY A 89 -1.13 5.61 13.28
CA GLY A 89 -0.68 5.44 11.90
C GLY A 89 -1.72 4.74 11.02
N SER A 90 -1.61 4.96 9.71
CA SER A 90 -2.41 4.25 8.71
C SER A 90 -1.63 3.07 8.15
N LYS A 91 -2.28 1.91 8.04
CA LYS A 91 -1.69 0.70 7.45
C LYS A 91 -1.47 0.90 5.95
N VAL A 92 -0.39 0.33 5.41
CA VAL A 92 -0.08 0.33 3.98
C VAL A 92 0.37 -1.06 3.58
N VAL A 93 0.13 -1.46 2.33
CA VAL A 93 0.51 -2.80 1.84
C VAL A 93 1.78 -2.73 1.03
N PHE A 94 2.77 -3.53 1.41
CA PHE A 94 4.00 -3.74 0.66
C PHE A 94 4.05 -5.17 0.12
N TRP A 95 4.34 -5.34 -1.17
CA TRP A 95 4.41 -6.65 -1.80
C TRP A 95 5.87 -7.10 -1.94
N LYS A 96 6.25 -8.18 -1.24
CA LYS A 96 7.53 -8.85 -1.47
C LYS A 96 7.37 -9.85 -2.59
N ILE A 97 8.16 -9.67 -3.65
CA ILE A 97 8.21 -10.57 -4.80
C ILE A 97 9.42 -11.50 -4.64
N SER A 98 9.18 -12.80 -4.59
CA SER A 98 10.24 -13.83 -4.51
C SER A 98 10.16 -14.76 -5.71
N LYS A 99 11.32 -15.22 -6.20
CA LYS A 99 11.40 -16.24 -7.26
C LYS A 99 11.52 -17.62 -6.62
N PHE A 100 10.88 -18.62 -7.23
CA PHE A 100 11.05 -20.03 -6.84
C PHE A 100 11.12 -20.90 -8.08
N VAL A 101 11.80 -22.05 -7.99
CA VAL A 101 11.88 -23.01 -9.09
C VAL A 101 10.53 -23.73 -9.19
N LYS A 102 9.84 -23.54 -10.32
CA LYS A 102 8.53 -24.12 -10.64
C LYS A 102 8.66 -25.52 -11.27
N GLY A 103 9.81 -25.79 -11.88
CA GLY A 103 10.13 -27.07 -12.53
C GLY A 103 11.41 -26.95 -13.34
N LYS A 104 11.78 -28.05 -14.01
CA LYS A 104 12.86 -28.09 -15.00
C LYS A 104 12.26 -28.32 -16.37
N ALA A 105 12.66 -27.53 -17.36
CA ALA A 105 12.37 -27.78 -18.76
C ALA A 105 13.63 -28.31 -19.44
N THR A 106 13.47 -29.29 -20.32
CA THR A 106 14.58 -29.75 -21.17
C THR A 106 14.47 -29.05 -22.51
N ASN A 107 15.53 -28.34 -22.90
CA ASN A 107 15.60 -27.69 -24.20
C ASN A 107 15.89 -28.72 -25.31
N GLU A 108 15.76 -28.33 -26.57
CA GLU A 108 16.02 -29.21 -27.74
C GLU A 108 17.46 -29.77 -27.76
N GLU A 109 18.38 -29.12 -27.06
CA GLU A 109 19.80 -29.51 -26.92
C GLU A 109 20.06 -30.45 -25.71
N GLY A 110 19.02 -30.85 -24.97
CA GLY A 110 19.13 -31.78 -23.84
C GLY A 110 19.56 -31.15 -22.51
N GLU A 111 19.80 -29.84 -22.48
CA GLU A 111 20.11 -29.10 -21.26
C GLU A 111 18.84 -28.85 -20.43
N ASN A 112 18.97 -28.95 -19.10
CA ASN A 112 17.88 -28.72 -18.16
C ASN A 112 17.91 -27.26 -17.68
N GLU A 113 16.93 -26.45 -18.09
CA GLU A 113 16.74 -25.09 -17.60
C GLU A 113 15.75 -25.05 -16.43
N ASP A 114 16.07 -24.25 -15.41
CA ASP A 114 15.18 -23.98 -14.29
C ASP A 114 14.08 -22.99 -14.69
N LEU A 115 12.82 -23.42 -14.64
CA LEU A 115 11.67 -22.55 -14.82
C LEU A 115 11.39 -21.80 -13.52
N PHE A 116 11.46 -20.47 -13.54
CA PHE A 116 11.19 -19.65 -12.35
C PHE A 116 9.73 -19.18 -12.29
N GLY A 117 9.04 -19.50 -11.20
CA GLY A 117 7.78 -18.88 -10.79
C GLY A 117 8.00 -17.62 -9.95
N ARG A 118 6.98 -16.76 -9.87
CA ARG A 118 6.95 -15.60 -8.96
C ARG A 118 5.94 -15.84 -7.84
N LYS A 119 6.35 -15.55 -6.61
CA LYS A 119 5.49 -15.59 -5.42
C LYS A 119 5.40 -14.20 -4.82
N PHE A 120 4.17 -13.70 -4.72
CA PHE A 120 3.84 -12.41 -4.13
C PHE A 120 3.38 -12.63 -2.69
N THR A 121 4.04 -11.97 -1.75
CA THR A 121 3.70 -12.04 -0.32
C THR A 121 3.40 -10.63 0.18
N PRO A 122 2.19 -10.36 0.68
CA PRO A 122 1.86 -9.06 1.25
C PRO A 122 2.51 -8.89 2.64
N PHE A 123 2.93 -7.66 2.92
CA PHE A 123 3.43 -7.18 4.20
C PHE A 123 2.65 -5.92 4.55
N ILE A 124 2.16 -5.85 5.78
CA ILE A 124 1.27 -4.78 6.28
C ILE A 124 1.87 -4.23 7.56
#